data_AF-A0A936D1U3-F1
#
_entry.id   AF-A0A936D1U3-F1
#
_cell.length_a   1.000
_cell.length_b   1.000
_cell.length_c   1.000
_cell.angle_alpha   90.00
_cell.angle_beta   90.00
_cell.angle_gamma   90.00
#
_symmetry.space_group_name_H-M   'P 1'
#
loop_
_entity.id
_entity.type
_entity.pdbx_description
1 polymer ?
#
loop_
_entity_poly.entity_id
_entity_poly.type
_entity_poly.pdbx_seq_one_letter_code
_entity_poly.pdbx_strand_id
1 'polypeptide(L)'
;MENNLSKTNDSVLYVVLAVIFVAICVFAFVEKLIIDPILGASSLSAEKIVHGFLFVSWVVLFLLQSILIMKGKLTNHKFWGYIGIGLISLVLLNGCFMAVVYANEFIPTETIGSLIIRASGVWANFHVLIATSILVALAVAYRRRPALFLPL
;
A
#
# COMPACT_ATOMS: atom_id res chain seq x y z
N MET A 1 13.42 -4.97 -33.65
CA MET A 1 13.74 -5.82 -32.47
C MET A 1 13.96 -5.01 -31.18
N GLU A 2 14.38 -3.74 -31.25
CA GLU A 2 14.55 -2.86 -30.06
C GLU A 2 13.28 -2.67 -29.20
N ASN A 3 12.09 -2.63 -29.81
CA ASN A 3 10.83 -2.31 -29.11
C ASN A 3 10.35 -3.40 -28.12
N ASN A 4 10.86 -4.64 -28.26
CA ASN A 4 10.56 -5.70 -27.30
C ASN A 4 11.51 -5.65 -26.10
N LEU A 5 12.80 -5.36 -26.33
CA LEU A 5 13.80 -5.29 -25.27
C LEU A 5 13.47 -4.21 -24.24
N SER A 6 13.07 -3.01 -24.68
CA SER A 6 12.65 -1.91 -23.78
C SER A 6 11.45 -2.28 -22.90
N LYS A 7 10.39 -2.86 -23.49
CA LYS A 7 9.20 -3.29 -22.74
C LYS A 7 9.50 -4.36 -21.67
N THR A 8 10.40 -5.30 -21.96
CA THR A 8 10.84 -6.28 -20.95
C THR A 8 11.63 -5.62 -19.83
N ASN A 9 12.53 -4.68 -20.15
CA ASN A 9 13.33 -3.98 -19.15
C ASN A 9 12.46 -3.16 -18.20
N ASP A 10 11.44 -2.46 -18.72
CA ASP A 10 10.49 -1.70 -17.90
C ASP A 10 9.70 -2.62 -16.96
N SER A 11 9.20 -3.74 -17.49
CA SER A 11 8.41 -4.69 -16.70
C SER A 11 9.24 -5.33 -15.58
N VAL A 12 10.50 -5.67 -15.86
CA VAL A 12 11.43 -6.20 -14.85
C VAL A 12 11.73 -5.15 -13.78
N LEU A 13 11.97 -3.89 -14.18
CA LEU A 13 12.17 -2.79 -13.24
C LEU A 13 10.99 -2.66 -12.27
N TYR A 14 9.74 -2.67 -12.76
CA TYR A 14 8.56 -2.58 -11.90
C TYR A 14 8.43 -3.76 -10.93
N VAL A 15 8.82 -4.97 -11.35
CA VAL A 15 8.82 -6.14 -10.45
C VAL A 15 9.90 -5.97 -9.37
N VAL A 16 11.10 -5.53 -9.72
CA VAL A 16 12.18 -5.27 -8.74
C VAL A 16 11.76 -4.21 -7.73
N LEU A 17 11.20 -3.09 -8.20
CA LEU A 17 10.68 -2.04 -7.32
C LEU A 17 9.56 -2.55 -6.41
N ALA A 18 8.67 -3.41 -6.92
CA ALA A 18 7.63 -4.04 -6.10
C ALA A 18 8.21 -4.96 -5.02
N VAL A 19 9.23 -5.76 -5.34
CA VAL A 19 9.91 -6.61 -4.35
C VAL A 19 10.61 -5.78 -3.28
N ILE A 20 11.30 -4.70 -3.67
CA ILE A 20 11.94 -3.77 -2.71
C ILE A 20 10.88 -3.16 -1.80
N PHE A 21 9.75 -2.72 -2.36
CA PHE A 21 8.67 -2.15 -1.56
C PHE A 21 8.08 -3.16 -0.57
N VAL A 22 7.84 -4.41 -1.01
CA VAL A 22 7.42 -5.50 -0.12
C VAL A 22 8.42 -5.71 1.01
N ALA A 23 9.71 -5.75 0.69
CA ALA A 23 10.76 -5.93 1.69
C ALA A 23 10.76 -4.79 2.72
N ILE A 24 10.69 -3.53 2.27
CA ILE A 24 10.58 -2.35 3.15
C ILE A 24 9.37 -2.48 4.08
N CYS A 25 8.20 -2.86 3.55
CA CYS A 25 7.02 -3.08 4.39
C CYS A 25 7.24 -4.18 5.42
N VAL A 26 7.78 -5.34 5.03
CA VAL A 26 8.06 -6.44 5.97
C VAL A 26 9.00 -5.99 7.08
N PHE A 27 10.11 -5.33 6.73
CA PHE A 27 11.08 -4.84 7.72
C PHE A 27 10.50 -3.76 8.63
N ALA A 28 9.68 -2.84 8.10
CA ALA A 28 9.07 -1.79 8.89
C ALA A 28 8.08 -2.31 9.95
N PHE A 29 7.48 -3.48 9.72
CA PHE A 29 6.44 -4.03 10.60
C PHE A 29 6.82 -5.34 11.30
N VAL A 30 8.01 -5.91 11.06
CA VAL A 30 8.44 -7.20 11.62
C VAL A 30 8.40 -7.23 13.16
N GLU A 31 8.79 -6.13 13.78
CA GLU A 31 8.84 -6.02 15.24
C GLU A 31 7.44 -6.11 15.86
N LYS A 32 6.49 -5.33 15.33
CA LYS A 32 5.10 -5.30 15.80
C LYS A 32 4.29 -6.54 15.43
N LEU A 33 4.55 -7.14 14.27
CA LEU A 33 3.77 -8.28 13.74
C LEU A 33 4.26 -9.64 14.24
N ILE A 34 5.57 -9.80 14.47
CA ILE A 34 6.18 -11.11 14.76
C ILE A 34 6.83 -11.10 16.13
N ILE A 35 7.65 -10.09 16.43
CA ILE A 35 8.48 -10.09 17.66
C ILE A 35 7.61 -9.83 18.90
N ASP A 36 6.83 -8.75 18.90
CA ASP A 36 6.02 -8.35 20.07
C ASP A 36 4.99 -9.42 20.51
N PRO A 37 4.28 -10.11 19.60
CA PRO A 37 3.37 -11.20 19.98
C PRO A 37 4.10 -12.42 20.58
N ILE A 38 5.27 -12.77 20.04
CA ILE A 38 6.07 -13.91 20.56
C ILE A 38 6.60 -13.61 21.96
N LEU A 39 7.00 -12.36 22.20
CA LEU A 39 7.51 -11.91 23.50
C LEU A 39 6.39 -11.57 24.51
N GLY A 40 5.11 -11.67 24.11
CA GLY A 40 3.97 -11.28 24.95
C GLY A 40 3.93 -9.79 25.30
N ALA A 41 4.65 -8.95 24.54
CA ALA A 41 4.96 -7.57 24.90
C ALA A 41 3.90 -6.55 24.43
N SER A 42 2.99 -6.93 23.53
CA SER A 42 1.87 -6.04 23.18
C SER A 42 0.63 -6.81 22.70
N SER A 43 -0.55 -6.34 23.11
CA SER A 43 -1.79 -6.61 22.40
C SER A 43 -1.98 -5.51 21.35
N LEU A 44 -1.66 -5.79 20.08
CA LEU A 44 -2.12 -4.92 19.00
C LEU A 44 -3.65 -4.83 19.09
N SER A 45 -4.18 -3.62 19.03
CA SER A 45 -5.64 -3.43 18.99
C SER A 45 -6.20 -4.06 17.70
N ALA A 46 -7.45 -4.52 17.74
CA ALA A 46 -8.07 -5.19 16.60
C ALA A 46 -8.08 -4.30 15.35
N GLU A 47 -8.24 -2.98 15.54
CA GLU A 47 -8.18 -1.97 14.48
C GLU A 47 -6.82 -1.95 13.77
N LYS A 48 -5.73 -2.01 14.55
CA LYS A 48 -4.35 -2.01 14.03
C LYS A 48 -4.05 -3.32 13.29
N ILE A 49 -4.61 -4.45 13.72
CA ILE A 49 -4.51 -5.74 13.01
C ILE A 49 -5.21 -5.68 11.65
N VAL A 50 -6.45 -5.18 11.62
CA VAL A 50 -7.22 -5.02 10.37
C VAL A 50 -6.49 -4.08 9.41
N HIS A 51 -5.97 -2.95 9.92
CA HIS A 51 -5.18 -2.02 9.13
C HIS A 51 -3.95 -2.69 8.51
N GLY A 52 -3.17 -3.42 9.32
CA GLY A 52 -2.02 -4.19 8.83
C GLY A 52 -2.39 -5.20 7.76
N PHE A 53 -3.48 -5.96 7.96
CA PHE A 53 -3.93 -6.96 6.99
C PHE A 53 -4.34 -6.35 5.64
N LEU A 54 -5.05 -5.22 5.65
CA LEU A 54 -5.44 -4.50 4.43
C LEU A 54 -4.22 -4.01 3.65
N PHE A 55 -3.22 -3.45 4.34
CA PHE A 55 -1.99 -2.97 3.71
C PHE A 55 -1.11 -4.11 3.19
N VAL A 56 -0.99 -5.23 3.92
CA VAL A 56 -0.29 -6.43 3.43
C VAL A 56 -0.98 -6.95 2.17
N SER A 57 -2.31 -7.05 2.18
CA SER A 57 -3.09 -7.46 1.02
C SER A 57 -2.85 -6.53 -0.18
N TRP A 58 -2.76 -5.22 0.06
CA TRP A 58 -2.48 -4.22 -0.97
C TRP A 58 -1.10 -4.41 -1.61
N VAL A 59 -0.07 -4.61 -0.78
CA VAL A 59 1.31 -4.83 -1.23
C VAL A 59 1.44 -6.14 -2.01
N VAL A 60 0.81 -7.22 -1.55
CA VAL A 60 0.78 -8.51 -2.25
C VAL A 60 0.08 -8.37 -3.61
N LEU A 61 -1.04 -7.64 -3.65
CA LEU A 61 -1.73 -7.38 -4.90
C LEU A 61 -0.86 -6.57 -5.86
N PHE A 62 -0.16 -5.54 -5.39
CA PHE A 62 0.76 -4.75 -6.21
C PHE A 62 1.85 -5.62 -6.85
N LEU A 63 2.50 -6.50 -6.07
CA LEU A 63 3.47 -7.46 -6.60
C LEU A 63 2.85 -8.40 -7.63
N LEU A 64 1.66 -8.95 -7.35
CA LEU A 64 0.93 -9.80 -8.28
C LEU A 64 0.65 -9.07 -9.61
N GLN A 65 0.21 -7.81 -9.56
CA GLN A 65 -0.05 -7.00 -10.75
C GLN A 65 1.20 -6.82 -11.61
N SER A 66 2.35 -6.51 -10.99
CA SER A 66 3.64 -6.35 -11.69
C SER A 66 4.07 -7.66 -12.36
N ILE A 67 3.94 -8.80 -11.67
CA ILE A 67 4.26 -10.12 -12.22
C ILE A 67 3.33 -10.48 -13.39
N LEU A 68 2.03 -10.17 -13.29
CA LEU A 68 1.06 -10.47 -14.35
C LEU A 68 1.36 -9.69 -15.63
N ILE A 69 1.75 -8.42 -15.52
CA ILE A 69 2.19 -7.61 -16.67
C ILE A 69 3.47 -8.18 -17.28
N MET A 70 4.49 -8.47 -16.46
CA MET A 70 5.75 -9.06 -16.94
C MET A 70 5.52 -10.39 -17.67
N LYS A 71 4.57 -11.21 -17.22
CA LYS A 71 4.20 -12.48 -17.86
C LYS A 71 3.23 -12.33 -19.05
N GLY A 72 2.85 -11.11 -19.43
CA GLY A 72 1.89 -10.85 -20.50
C GLY A 72 0.46 -11.31 -20.21
N LYS A 73 0.12 -11.64 -18.96
CA LYS A 73 -1.19 -12.18 -18.56
C LYS A 73 -2.23 -11.07 -18.35
N LEU A 74 -2.53 -10.33 -19.43
CA LEU A 74 -3.36 -9.12 -19.37
C LEU A 74 -4.79 -9.37 -18.88
N THR A 75 -5.40 -10.50 -19.23
CA THR A 75 -6.76 -10.86 -18.76
C THR A 75 -6.80 -11.00 -17.25
N ASN A 76 -5.81 -11.69 -16.66
CA ASN A 76 -5.71 -11.84 -15.21
C ASN A 76 -5.37 -10.50 -14.54
N HIS A 77 -4.47 -9.70 -15.13
CA HIS A 77 -4.16 -8.36 -14.63
C HIS A 77 -5.43 -7.50 -14.52
N LYS A 78 -6.28 -7.51 -15.56
CA LYS A 78 -7.57 -6.79 -15.54
C LYS A 78 -8.50 -7.31 -14.45
N PHE A 79 -8.66 -8.64 -14.34
CA PHE A 79 -9.51 -9.27 -13.32
C PHE A 79 -9.08 -8.89 -11.89
N TRP A 80 -7.81 -9.12 -11.55
CA TRP A 80 -7.25 -8.75 -10.25
C TRP A 80 -7.24 -7.23 -10.03
N GLY A 81 -7.19 -6.45 -11.11
CA GLY A 81 -7.30 -5.00 -11.06
C GLY A 81 -8.66 -4.52 -10.54
N TYR A 82 -9.75 -5.21 -10.90
CA TYR A 82 -11.08 -4.90 -10.35
C TYR A 82 -11.18 -5.23 -8.86
N ILE A 83 -10.60 -6.36 -8.43
CA ILE A 83 -10.47 -6.69 -7.00
C ILE A 83 -9.68 -5.59 -6.28
N GLY A 84 -8.61 -5.09 -6.93
CA GLY A 84 -7.82 -3.97 -6.41
C GLY A 84 -8.60 -2.67 -6.21
N ILE A 85 -9.62 -2.40 -7.03
CA ILE A 85 -10.50 -1.25 -6.81
C ILE A 85 -11.29 -1.39 -5.51
N GLY A 86 -11.83 -2.58 -5.23
CA GLY A 86 -12.50 -2.84 -3.95
C GLY A 86 -11.54 -2.72 -2.77
N LEU A 87 -10.35 -3.32 -2.90
CA LEU A 87 -9.34 -3.28 -1.84
C LEU A 87 -8.85 -1.86 -1.56
N ILE A 88 -8.58 -1.03 -2.57
CA ILE A 88 -8.13 0.34 -2.34
C ILE A 88 -9.19 1.20 -1.66
N SER A 89 -10.46 0.99 -1.98
CA SER A 89 -11.55 1.67 -1.27
C SER A 89 -11.56 1.30 0.21
N LEU A 90 -11.35 0.03 0.55
CA LEU A 90 -11.22 -0.40 1.96
C LEU A 90 -9.98 0.20 2.63
N VAL A 91 -8.84 0.22 1.95
CA VAL A 91 -7.59 0.82 2.46
C VAL A 91 -7.78 2.31 2.75
N LEU A 92 -8.42 3.07 1.85
CA LEU A 92 -8.66 4.50 2.04
C LEU A 92 -9.63 4.76 3.21
N LEU A 93 -10.74 4.02 3.29
CA LEU A 93 -11.69 4.16 4.40
C LEU A 93 -11.05 3.79 5.74
N ASN A 94 -10.29 2.70 5.77
CA ASN A 94 -9.57 2.27 6.97
C ASN A 94 -8.48 3.27 7.37
N GLY A 95 -7.77 3.89 6.42
CA GLY A 95 -6.81 4.95 6.72
C GLY A 95 -7.47 6.18 7.37
N CYS A 96 -8.65 6.60 6.90
CA CYS A 96 -9.42 7.67 7.53
C CYS A 96 -9.82 7.29 8.96
N PHE A 97 -10.30 6.06 9.15
CA PHE A 97 -10.63 5.53 10.47
C PHE A 97 -9.42 5.50 11.41
N MET A 98 -8.26 5.03 10.92
CA MET A 98 -7.03 5.00 11.70
C MET A 98 -6.53 6.39 12.09
N ALA A 99 -6.70 7.40 11.24
CA ALA A 99 -6.38 8.78 11.61
C ALA A 99 -7.20 9.24 12.84
N VAL A 100 -8.49 8.87 12.91
CA VAL A 100 -9.33 9.14 14.08
C VAL A 100 -8.90 8.30 15.29
N VAL A 101 -8.56 7.03 15.09
CA VAL A 101 -8.06 6.16 16.18
C VAL A 101 -6.79 6.76 16.79
N TYR A 102 -5.80 7.13 15.97
CA TYR A 102 -4.57 7.76 16.46
C TYR A 102 -4.86 9.10 17.15
N ALA A 103 -5.76 9.93 16.62
CA ALA A 103 -6.11 11.20 17.25
C ALA A 103 -6.75 11.03 18.64
N ASN A 104 -7.48 9.94 18.86
CA ASN A 104 -8.15 9.63 20.13
C ASN A 104 -7.38 8.64 21.02
N GLU A 105 -6.18 8.21 20.61
CA GLU A 105 -5.41 7.25 21.38
C GLU A 105 -5.00 7.89 22.73
N PHE A 106 -5.52 7.32 23.82
CA PHE A 106 -5.22 7.78 25.17
C PHE A 106 -3.79 7.43 25.52
N ILE A 107 -2.99 8.43 25.89
CA ILE A 107 -1.63 8.23 26.35
C ILE A 107 -1.58 8.67 27.82
N PRO A 108 -1.29 7.74 28.78
CA PRO A 108 -1.40 7.99 30.22
C PRO A 108 -0.61 9.19 30.76
N THR A 109 0.36 9.66 29.99
CA THR A 109 1.19 10.84 30.28
C THR A 109 1.23 11.73 29.05
N GLU A 110 0.67 12.93 29.14
CA GLU A 110 0.77 13.99 28.12
C GLU A 110 2.15 14.67 28.27
N THR A 111 3.16 14.06 27.65
CA THR A 111 4.49 14.62 27.46
C THR A 111 4.62 15.15 26.03
N ILE A 112 5.63 15.97 25.77
CA ILE A 112 5.95 16.38 24.40
C ILE A 112 6.21 15.15 23.50
N GLY A 113 6.85 14.10 24.03
CA GLY A 113 7.12 12.87 23.30
C GLY A 113 5.85 12.13 22.87
N SER A 114 4.88 11.98 23.77
CA SER A 114 3.61 11.32 23.46
C SER A 114 2.75 12.13 22.49
N LEU A 115 2.76 13.46 22.61
CA LEU A 115 2.13 14.36 21.63
C LEU A 115 2.73 14.20 20.22
N ILE A 116 4.06 14.12 20.11
CA ILE A 116 4.75 13.91 18.83
C ILE A 116 4.36 12.58 18.21
N ILE A 117 4.32 11.49 18.99
CA ILE A 117 3.94 10.16 18.49
C ILE A 117 2.50 10.17 17.96
N ARG A 118 1.57 10.76 18.72
CA ARG A 118 0.15 10.89 18.34
C ARG A 118 0.01 11.70 17.05
N ALA A 119 0.61 12.88 17.00
CA ALA A 119 0.59 13.75 15.83
C ALA A 119 1.24 13.09 14.61
N SER A 120 2.34 12.36 14.81
CA SER A 120 3.04 11.63 13.75
C SER A 120 2.18 10.52 13.17
N GLY A 121 1.44 9.77 13.99
CA GLY A 121 0.49 8.76 13.53
C GLY A 121 -0.62 9.35 12.66
N VAL A 122 -1.22 10.46 13.10
CA VAL A 122 -2.25 11.18 12.32
C VAL A 122 -1.68 11.71 11.01
N TRP A 123 -0.53 12.40 11.07
CA TRP A 123 0.15 12.96 9.89
C TRP A 123 0.57 11.88 8.89
N ALA A 124 1.11 10.76 9.38
CA ALA A 124 1.48 9.61 8.56
C ALA A 124 0.28 9.11 7.76
N ASN A 125 -0.86 8.90 8.42
CA ASN A 125 -2.07 8.43 7.74
C ASN A 125 -2.60 9.47 6.74
N PHE A 126 -2.63 10.75 7.12
CA PHE A 126 -3.18 11.80 6.27
C PHE A 126 -2.36 12.00 4.99
N HIS A 127 -1.03 12.01 5.06
CA HIS A 127 -0.21 12.16 3.87
C HIS A 127 -0.36 10.96 2.92
N VAL A 128 -0.40 9.74 3.46
CA VAL A 128 -0.58 8.51 2.65
C VAL A 128 -1.94 8.53 1.97
N LEU A 129 -3.00 8.93 2.67
CA LEU A 129 -4.35 9.03 2.10
C LEU A 129 -4.39 9.99 0.91
N ILE A 130 -3.82 11.19 1.07
CA ILE A 130 -3.79 12.20 0.00
C ILE A 130 -2.98 11.67 -1.18
N ALA A 131 -1.73 11.25 -0.95
CA ALA A 131 -0.86 10.78 -2.00
C ALA A 131 -1.47 9.60 -2.76
N THR A 132 -2.01 8.61 -2.04
CA THR A 132 -2.65 7.44 -2.62
C THR A 132 -3.90 7.81 -3.40
N SER A 133 -4.75 8.68 -2.87
CA SER A 133 -5.97 9.11 -3.56
C SER A 133 -5.66 9.81 -4.88
N ILE A 134 -4.65 10.69 -4.89
CA ILE A 134 -4.18 11.36 -6.11
C ILE A 134 -3.65 10.33 -7.11
N LEU A 135 -2.77 9.44 -6.69
CA LEU A 135 -2.17 8.43 -7.58
C LEU A 135 -3.24 7.48 -8.16
N VAL A 136 -4.21 7.06 -7.36
CA VAL A 136 -5.33 6.22 -7.81
C VAL A 136 -6.23 6.99 -8.78
N ALA A 137 -6.58 8.24 -8.48
CA ALA A 137 -7.37 9.08 -9.37
C ALA A 137 -6.67 9.27 -10.72
N LEU A 138 -5.37 9.55 -10.71
CA LEU A 138 -4.55 9.64 -11.92
C LEU A 138 -4.53 8.31 -12.67
N ALA A 139 -4.29 7.19 -11.99
CA ALA A 139 -4.28 5.87 -12.61
C ALA A 139 -5.62 5.56 -13.31
N VAL A 140 -6.76 5.86 -12.67
CA VAL A 140 -8.09 5.70 -13.27
C VAL A 140 -8.28 6.65 -14.46
N ALA A 141 -7.88 7.92 -14.34
CA ALA A 141 -8.00 8.90 -15.41
C ALA A 141 -7.18 8.52 -16.64
N TYR A 142 -5.93 8.07 -16.46
CA TYR A 142 -5.07 7.60 -17.55
C TYR A 142 -5.57 6.31 -18.19
N ARG A 143 -6.22 5.42 -17.41
CA ARG A 143 -6.83 4.19 -17.96
C ARG A 143 -7.94 4.47 -18.97
N ARG A 144 -8.56 5.65 -18.91
CA ARG A 144 -9.59 6.11 -19.87
C ARG A 144 -9.00 6.72 -21.15
N ARG A 145 -7.68 6.89 -21.25
CA ARG A 145 -6.98 7.45 -22.42
C ARG A 145 -5.99 6.43 -23.03
N PRO A 146 -6.46 5.28 -23.57
CA PRO A 146 -5.58 4.27 -24.16
C PRO A 146 -4.76 4.81 -25.34
N ALA A 147 -5.22 5.88 -26.00
CA ALA A 147 -4.53 6.52 -27.12
C ALA A 147 -3.14 7.12 -26.77
N LEU A 148 -2.85 7.37 -25.49
CA LEU A 148 -1.53 7.86 -25.06
C LEU A 148 -0.46 6.75 -24.94
N PHE A 149 -0.85 5.47 -25.05
CA PHE A 149 0.02 4.32 -24.81
C PHE A 149 0.21 3.42 -26.05
N LEU A 150 -0.32 3.83 -27.20
CA LEU A 150 -0.05 3.19 -28.48
C LEU A 150 1.14 3.91 -29.14
N PRO A 151 2.23 3.20 -29.50
CA PRO A 151 3.21 3.77 -30.41
C PRO A 151 2.52 4.00 -31.76
N LEU A 152 2.64 5.22 -32.29
CA LEU A 152 2.46 5.49 -33.71
C LEU A 152 3.53 4.75 -34.51
#